data_AF-A0A2S1CND5-F1
#
_entry.id   AF-A0A2S1CND5-F1
#
_cell.length_a   1.000
_cell.length_b   1.000
_cell.length_c   1.000
_cell.angle_alpha   90.00
_cell.angle_beta   90.00
_cell.angle_gamma   90.00
#
_symmetry.space_group_name_H-M   'P 1'
#
loop_
_entity.id
_entity.type
_entity.pdbx_description
1 polymer ?
#
loop_
_entity_poly.entity_id
_entity_poly.type
_entity_poly.pdbx_seq_one_letter_code
_entity_poly.pdbx_strand_id
1 'polypeptide(L)'
;YALLIVDSASALYRTDYSGRGELSARQMHLARFLRMLLRLADEFGVAVVITNQVVAQVDGAAMFAADPKKPIGGNIIAHASTT
;
A
#
# COMPACT_ATOMS: atom_id res chain seq x y z
N TYR A 1 -1.85 -17.86 18.98
CA TYR A 1 -2.49 -17.34 17.75
C TYR A 1 -1.72 -16.10 17.33
N ALA A 2 -1.31 -15.98 16.07
CA ALA A 2 -0.30 -14.99 15.69
C ALA A 2 -0.59 -14.41 14.30
N LEU A 3 -1.76 -13.77 14.13
CA LEU A 3 -2.18 -13.13 12.88
C LEU A 3 -2.71 -11.72 13.16
N LEU A 4 -2.15 -10.72 12.49
CA LEU A 4 -2.62 -9.34 12.44
C LEU A 4 -3.15 -9.04 11.05
N ILE A 5 -4.39 -8.54 10.95
CA ILE A 5 -5.03 -8.18 9.68
C ILE A 5 -5.25 -6.67 9.62
N VAL A 6 -4.84 -6.05 8.51
CA VAL A 6 -5.16 -4.66 8.18
C VAL A 6 -6.01 -4.63 6.91
N ASP A 7 -7.30 -4.33 7.06
CA ASP A 7 -8.24 -4.17 5.95
C ASP A 7 -8.83 -2.74 5.93
N SER A 8 -8.36 -1.80 5.10
CA SER A 8 -7.23 -1.90 4.15
C SER A 8 -6.09 -0.95 4.50
N ALA A 9 -4.88 -1.30 4.06
CA ALA A 9 -3.69 -0.49 4.31
C ALA A 9 -3.70 0.88 3.60
N SER A 10 -4.59 1.08 2.61
CA SER A 10 -4.58 2.26 1.74
C SER A 10 -5.86 3.08 1.73
N ALA A 11 -6.96 2.63 2.35
CA ALA A 11 -8.27 3.30 2.30
C ALA A 11 -8.20 4.77 2.74
N LEU A 12 -7.71 5.03 3.96
CA LEU A 12 -7.66 6.38 4.55
C LEU A 12 -6.67 7.29 3.81
N TYR A 13 -5.55 6.74 3.35
CA TYR A 13 -4.54 7.50 2.60
C TYR A 13 -5.05 8.09 1.27
N ARG A 14 -6.19 7.61 0.74
CA ARG A 14 -6.79 8.14 -0.49
C ARG A 14 -7.60 9.41 -0.26
N THR A 15 -8.18 9.57 0.92
CA THR A 15 -9.01 10.72 1.28
C THR A 15 -8.23 11.77 2.04
N ASP A 16 -7.31 11.34 2.91
CA ASP A 16 -6.60 12.23 3.83
C ASP A 16 -5.44 12.99 3.16
N TYR A 17 -4.99 12.48 2.00
CA TYR A 17 -3.96 13.09 1.18
C TYR A 17 -4.41 13.14 -0.27
N SER A 18 -4.81 14.31 -0.71
CA SER A 18 -5.46 14.59 -1.98
C SER A 18 -4.55 15.36 -2.94
N GLY A 19 -4.66 15.03 -4.24
CA GLY A 19 -3.87 15.67 -5.27
C GLY A 19 -2.37 15.36 -5.22
N ARG A 20 -1.61 16.02 -6.11
CA ARG A 20 -0.18 15.76 -6.30
C ARG A 20 0.69 16.42 -5.22
N GLY A 21 0.24 17.54 -4.65
CA GLY A 21 0.98 18.30 -3.64
C GLY A 21 1.19 17.52 -2.34
N GLU A 22 0.27 16.62 -2.00
CA GLU A 22 0.32 15.84 -0.75
C GLU A 22 0.90 14.44 -0.94
N LEU A 23 1.31 14.08 -2.17
CA LEU A 23 1.80 12.75 -2.50
C LEU A 23 3.04 12.36 -1.69
N SER A 24 3.97 13.29 -1.50
CA SER A 24 5.20 13.03 -0.74
C SER A 24 4.88 12.76 0.74
N ALA A 25 4.04 13.59 1.35
CA ALA A 25 3.59 13.42 2.74
C ALA A 25 2.87 12.08 2.94
N ARG A 26 1.98 11.72 2.00
CA ARG A 26 1.31 10.41 1.97
C ARG A 26 2.31 9.26 1.95
N GLN A 27 3.28 9.32 1.03
CA GLN A 27 4.27 8.24 0.85
C GLN A 27 5.19 8.09 2.06
N MET A 28 5.61 9.19 2.69
CA MET A 28 6.41 9.16 3.92
C MET A 28 5.63 8.54 5.08
N HIS A 29 4.37 8.92 5.28
CA HIS A 29 3.56 8.38 6.36
C HIS A 29 3.25 6.90 6.14
N LEU A 30 2.88 6.51 4.91
CA LEU A 30 2.66 5.12 4.52
C LEU A 30 3.90 4.25 4.77
N ALA A 31 5.10 4.73 4.42
CA ALA A 31 6.34 4.00 4.69
C ALA A 31 6.58 3.75 6.19
N ARG A 32 6.29 4.75 7.03
CA ARG A 32 6.39 4.60 8.50
C ARG A 32 5.39 3.59 9.03
N PHE A 33 4.15 3.61 8.54
CA PHE A 33 3.13 2.64 8.88
C PHE A 33 3.57 1.20 8.56
N LEU A 34 4.04 0.94 7.34
CA LEU A 34 4.52 -0.39 6.95
C LEU A 34 5.74 -0.83 7.76
N ARG A 35 6.65 0.09 8.09
CA ARG A 35 7.80 -0.22 8.96
C ARG A 35 7.39 -0.61 10.38
N MET A 36 6.30 -0.04 10.91
CA MET A 36 5.75 -0.46 12.20
C MET A 36 5.15 -1.86 12.13
N LEU A 37 4.42 -2.18 11.06
CA LEU A 37 3.88 -3.53 10.86
C LEU A 37 4.99 -4.59 10.81
N LEU A 38 6.08 -4.31 10.09
CA LEU A 38 7.24 -5.20 10.03
C LEU A 38 7.85 -5.41 11.42
N ARG A 39 8.00 -4.34 12.22
CA ARG A 39 8.49 -4.46 13.60
C ARG A 39 7.59 -5.32 14.47
N LEU A 40 6.26 -5.19 14.36
CA LEU A 40 5.33 -6.03 15.09
C LEU A 40 5.45 -7.51 14.70
N ALA A 41 5.63 -7.78 13.40
CA ALA A 41 5.86 -9.13 12.91
C ALA A 41 7.14 -9.73 13.51
N ASP A 42 8.25 -8.98 13.47
CA ASP A 42 9.56 -9.41 13.98
C ASP A 42 9.58 -9.60 15.51
N GLU A 43 8.96 -8.68 16.25
CA GLU A 43 8.99 -8.66 17.72
C GLU A 43 8.11 -9.76 18.34
N PHE A 44 6.94 -9.99 17.76
CA PHE A 44 5.94 -10.92 18.32
C PHE A 44 5.81 -12.23 17.55
N GLY A 45 6.53 -12.40 16.44
CA GLY A 45 6.43 -13.59 15.58
C GLY A 45 5.05 -13.76 14.95
N VAL A 46 4.35 -12.66 14.66
CA VAL A 46 3.00 -12.66 14.09
C VAL A 46 3.02 -12.50 12.57
N ALA A 47 2.17 -13.25 11.88
CA ALA A 47 1.89 -13.02 10.47
C ALA A 47 1.09 -11.72 10.32
N VAL A 48 1.45 -10.88 9.35
CA VAL A 48 0.72 -9.65 9.04
C VAL A 48 0.14 -9.77 7.63
N VAL A 49 -1.18 -9.66 7.52
CA VAL A 49 -1.89 -9.68 6.24
C VAL A 49 -2.54 -8.32 6.01
N ILE A 50 -2.27 -7.71 4.86
CA ILE A 50 -2.84 -6.43 4.48
C ILE A 50 -3.66 -6.58 3.19
N THR A 51 -4.79 -5.89 3.12
CA THR A 51 -5.52 -5.72 1.85
C THR A 51 -5.15 -4.38 1.22
N ASN A 52 -5.22 -4.32 -0.11
CA ASN A 52 -4.94 -3.11 -0.88
C ASN A 52 -5.91 -2.99 -2.05
N GLN A 53 -6.27 -1.75 -2.38
CA GLN A 53 -7.16 -1.40 -3.48
C GLN A 53 -6.38 -1.21 -4.78
N VAL A 54 -7.09 -1.26 -5.90
CA VAL A 54 -6.56 -1.02 -7.25
C VAL A 54 -7.18 0.22 -7.88
N VAL A 55 -6.47 0.83 -8.84
CA VAL A 55 -6.96 1.93 -9.68
C VAL A 55 -6.76 1.60 -11.14
N ALA A 56 -7.59 2.20 -12.00
CA ALA A 56 -7.38 2.17 -13.44
C ALA A 56 -6.12 2.97 -13.81
N GLN A 57 -5.31 2.39 -14.68
CA GLN A 57 -4.25 3.04 -15.42
C GLN A 57 -4.85 3.55 -16.74
N VAL A 58 -4.83 4.87 -16.92
CA VAL A 58 -5.45 5.57 -18.06
C VAL A 58 -4.42 6.29 -18.93
N ASP A 59 -3.15 5.90 -18.83
CA ASP A 59 -2.09 6.43 -19.70
C ASP A 59 -2.05 5.72 -21.07
N GLY A 60 -1.31 6.27 -22.03
CA GLY A 60 -1.24 5.74 -23.40
C GLY A 60 -0.71 4.30 -23.49
N ALA A 61 -0.05 3.81 -22.44
CA ALA A 61 0.40 2.41 -22.35
C ALA A 61 -0.74 1.44 -21.96
N ALA A 62 -1.86 1.95 -21.41
CA ALA A 62 -3.03 1.14 -21.07
C ALA A 62 -3.68 0.47 -22.29
N MET A 63 -3.47 1.01 -23.50
CA MET A 63 -3.97 0.43 -24.76
C MET A 63 -3.38 -0.95 -25.08
N PHE A 64 -2.26 -1.31 -24.46
CA PHE A 64 -1.57 -2.60 -24.67
C PHE A 64 -1.52 -3.46 -23.41
N ALA A 65 -2.16 -3.03 -22.32
CA ALA A 65 -2.20 -3.77 -21.07
C ALA A 65 -3.48 -4.62 -20.99
N ALA A 66 -3.33 -5.94 -20.84
CA ALA A 66 -4.45 -6.87 -20.74
C ALA A 66 -5.32 -6.65 -19.49
N ASP A 67 -4.74 -6.20 -18.38
CA ASP A 67 -5.46 -5.65 -17.24
C ASP A 67 -4.99 -4.22 -16.97
N PRO A 68 -5.83 -3.20 -17.21
CA PRO A 68 -5.45 -1.81 -16.96
C PRO A 68 -5.50 -1.45 -15.47
N LYS A 69 -5.62 -2.40 -14.53
CA LYS A 69 -5.61 -2.12 -13.10
C LYS A 69 -4.21 -2.23 -12.51
N LYS A 70 -3.86 -1.28 -11.64
CA LYS A 70 -2.65 -1.34 -10.82
C LYS A 70 -2.95 -1.15 -9.34
N PRO A 71 -2.22 -1.83 -8.43
CA PRO A 71 -2.37 -1.60 -7.00
C PRO A 71 -1.96 -0.18 -6.60
N ILE A 72 -2.60 0.35 -5.56
CA ILE A 72 -2.29 1.67 -5.00
C ILE A 72 -1.10 1.56 -4.02
N GLY A 73 -0.45 2.68 -3.72
CA GLY A 73 0.67 2.76 -2.77
C GLY A 73 2.03 2.86 -3.45
N GLY A 74 2.13 2.50 -4.72
CA GLY A 74 3.36 2.62 -5.51
C GLY A 74 4.50 1.77 -4.95
N ASN A 75 5.73 2.19 -5.23
CA ASN A 75 6.93 1.42 -4.91
C ASN A 75 7.12 1.16 -3.40
N ILE A 76 6.57 2.02 -2.54
CA ILE A 76 6.67 1.85 -1.08
C ILE A 76 5.97 0.57 -0.62
N ILE A 77 4.71 0.35 -1.01
CA ILE A 77 4.02 -0.91 -0.69
C ILE A 77 4.66 -2.08 -1.43
N ALA A 78 5.03 -1.89 -2.70
CA ALA A 78 5.58 -2.96 -3.53
C ALA A 78 6.88 -3.56 -2.98
N HIS A 79 7.75 -2.74 -2.37
CA HIS A 79 9.01 -3.21 -1.76
C HIS A 79 8.89 -3.61 -0.29
N ALA A 80 7.91 -3.07 0.44
CA ALA A 80 7.70 -3.42 1.84
C ALA A 80 6.91 -4.72 2.03
N SER A 81 6.12 -5.12 1.04
CA SER A 81 5.32 -6.35 1.10
C SER A 81 6.17 -7.55 0.70
N THR A 82 6.16 -8.60 1.52
CA THR A 82 6.83 -9.88 1.26
C THR A 82 5.81 -11.01 1.22
N THR A 83 6.11 -12.09 0.48
CA THR A 83 5.35 -13.35 0.48
C THR A 83 5.63 -14.20 1.69
#